data_AF-A0AAC8VQ03-F1
#
_entry.id   AF-A0AAC8VQ03-F1
#
_cell.length_a   1.000
_cell.length_b   1.000
_cell.length_c   1.000
_cell.angle_alpha   90.00
_cell.angle_beta   90.00
_cell.angle_gamma   90.00
#
_symmetry.space_group_name_H-M   'P 1'
#
loop_
_entity.id
_entity.type
_entity.pdbx_description
1 polymer ?
#
loop_
_entity_poly.entity_id
_entity_poly.type
_entity_poly.pdbx_seq_one_letter_code
_entity_poly.pdbx_strand_id
1 'polypeptide(L)' 'MTDTYRITVKTKTGETHEGLMNRSQPEIINGFIGIAREDGSWVYLAPDEVLNMEYVLAQSDILHNEKI' A
#
# COMPACT_ATOMS: atom_id res chain seq x y z
N MET A 1 -2.65 19.91 1.32
CA MET A 1 -3.23 18.56 1.54
C MET A 1 -2.25 17.58 0.95
N THR A 2 -1.88 16.54 1.69
CA THR A 2 -1.00 15.49 1.17
C THR A 2 -1.88 14.36 0.71
N ASP A 3 -1.68 13.90 -0.53
CA ASP A 3 -2.44 12.77 -1.06
C ASP A 3 -2.15 11.52 -0.23
N THR A 4 -3.21 10.88 0.26
CA THR A 4 -3.13 9.59 0.93
C THR A 4 -3.35 8.49 -0.10
N TYR A 5 -2.54 7.44 -0.03
CA TYR A 5 -2.62 6.28 -0.90
C TYR A 5 -2.91 5.04 -0.07
N ARG A 6 -3.84 4.21 -0.56
CA ARG A 6 -3.99 2.82 -0.16
C ARG A 6 -3.00 1.99 -0.97
N ILE A 7 -2.15 1.26 -0.26
CA ILE A 7 -1.13 0.41 -0.83
C ILE A 7 -1.53 -1.03 -0.55
N THR A 8 -1.56 -1.84 -1.59
CA THR A 8 -1.81 -3.28 -1.48
C THR A 8 -0.61 -4.03 -2.05
N VAL A 9 -0.02 -4.91 -1.25
CA VAL A 9 1.11 -5.75 -1.65
C VAL A 9 0.70 -7.20 -1.56
N LYS A 10 0.91 -7.95 -2.64
CA LYS A 10 0.78 -9.41 -2.63
C LYS A 10 2.15 -10.04 -2.67
N THR A 11 2.39 -10.99 -1.78
CA THR A 11 3.63 -11.76 -1.76
C THR A 11 3.53 -12.96 -2.71
N LYS A 12 4.67 -13.56 -3.03
CA LYS A 12 4.75 -14.80 -3.84
C LYS A 12 4.12 -16.00 -3.14
N THR A 13 3.99 -15.96 -1.82
CA THR A 13 3.30 -16.99 -1.02
C THR A 13 1.78 -16.82 -1.04
N GLY A 14 1.27 -15.69 -1.55
CA GLY A 14 -0.16 -15.37 -1.63
C GLY A 14 -0.69 -14.54 -0.46
N GLU A 15 0.16 -14.12 0.47
CA GLU A 15 -0.22 -13.19 1.53
C GLU A 15 -0.48 -11.80 0.97
N THR A 16 -1.42 -11.07 1.58
CA THR A 16 -1.76 -9.69 1.20
C THR A 16 -1.54 -8.76 2.38
N HIS A 17 -0.86 -7.64 2.13
CA HIS A 17 -0.63 -6.58 3.10
C HIS A 17 -1.18 -5.26 2.58
N GLU A 18 -1.88 -4.55 3.44
CA GLU A 18 -2.46 -3.26 3.10
C GLU A 18 -1.99 -2.16 4.05
N GLY A 19 -1.86 -0.95 3.51
CA GLY A 19 -1.45 0.22 4.27
C GLY A 19 -1.99 1.52 3.72
N LEU A 20 -2.05 2.54 4.58
CA LEU A 20 -2.37 3.92 4.21
C LEU A 20 -1.13 4.78 4.41
N MET A 21 -0.65 5.39 3.33
CA MET A 21 0.56 6.19 3.36
C MET A 21 0.36 7.49 2.60
N ASN A 22 0.89 8.59 3.14
CA ASN A 22 0.88 9.89 2.48
C ASN A 22 2.02 10.03 1.45
N ARG A 23 2.44 8.91 0.85
CA ARG A 23 3.60 8.81 -0.03
C ARG A 23 3.24 8.01 -1.28
N SER A 24 3.57 8.56 -2.45
CA SER A 24 3.24 8.00 -3.76
C SER A 24 4.25 6.99 -4.29
N GLN A 25 5.36 6.73 -3.59
CA GLN A 25 6.42 5.81 -4.02
C GLN A 25 6.83 4.82 -2.92
N PRO A 26 7.23 3.58 -3.28
CA PRO A 26 7.83 2.64 -2.35
C PRO A 26 9.18 3.17 -1.86
N GLU A 27 9.32 3.32 -0.55
CA GLU A 27 10.63 3.52 0.08
C GLU A 27 11.25 2.15 0.36
N ILE A 28 12.41 1.88 -0.25
CA ILE A 28 13.27 0.77 0.16
C ILE A 28 14.10 1.25 1.35
N ILE A 29 13.83 0.70 2.53
CA ILE A 29 14.50 1.01 3.79
C ILE A 29 15.35 -0.18 4.17
N ASN A 30 16.68 -0.01 4.18
CA ASN A 30 17.64 -1.09 4.46
C ASN A 30 17.45 -2.33 3.56
N GLY A 31 17.00 -2.13 2.32
CA GLY A 31 16.71 -3.23 1.39
C GLY A 31 15.32 -3.84 1.53
N PHE A 32 14.48 -3.37 2.45
CA PHE A 32 13.11 -3.84 2.64
C PHE A 32 12.08 -2.82 2.18
N ILE A 33 10.92 -3.31 1.74
CA ILE A 33 9.75 -2.50 1.41
C ILE A 33 8.95 -2.29 2.69
N GLY A 34 8.86 -1.04 3.16
CA GLY A 34 8.07 -0.68 4.34
C GLY A 34 6.63 -0.31 3.98
N ILE A 35 5.65 -0.94 4.65
CA ILE A 35 4.23 -0.61 4.55
C ILE A 35 3.73 -0.23 5.95
N ALA A 36 3.16 0.97 6.07
CA ALA A 36 2.49 1.42 7.29
C ALA A 36 1.02 0.95 7.26
N ARG A 37 0.65 0.11 8.24
CA ARG A 37 -0.72 -0.39 8.39
C ARG A 37 -1.59 0.63 9.10
N GLU A 38 -2.91 0.48 8.93
CA GLU A 38 -3.90 1.39 9.53
C GLU A 38 -3.88 1.36 11.07
N ASP A 39 -3.43 0.25 11.68
CA ASP A 39 -3.27 0.10 13.13
C ASP A 39 -2.02 0.80 13.71
N GLY A 40 -1.24 1.49 12.87
CA GLY A 40 0.00 2.17 13.24
C GLY A 40 1.22 1.26 13.29
N SER A 41 1.07 -0.03 13.02
CA SER A 41 2.20 -0.96 12.88
C SER A 41 2.84 -0.86 11.49
N TRP A 42 4.05 -1.40 11.37
CA TRP A 42 4.80 -1.48 10.13
C TRP A 42 5.09 -2.92 9.76
N VAL A 43 5.04 -3.22 8.46
CA VAL A 43 5.59 -4.46 7.91
C VAL A 43 6.70 -4.12 6.93
N TYR A 44 7.78 -4.89 7.00
CA TYR A 44 8.94 -4.79 6.13
C TYR A 44 9.04 -6.08 5.32
N LEU A 45 8.89 -5.97 4.00
CA LEU A 45 8.88 -7.12 3.09
C LEU A 45 10.18 -7.15 2.31
N ALA A 46 10.76 -8.34 2.16
CA ALA A 46 11.90 -8.50 1.28
C ALA A 46 11.44 -8.32 -0.18
N PRO A 47 12.17 -7.55 -1.02
CA PRO A 47 11.75 -7.29 -2.40
C PRO A 47 11.58 -8.54 -3.25
N ASP A 48 12.32 -9.60 -2.95
CA ASP A 48 12.23 -10.90 -3.62
C ASP A 48 11.01 -11.71 -3.18
N GLU A 49 10.33 -11.36 -2.10
CA GLU A 49 9.08 -11.98 -1.66
C GLU A 49 7.84 -11.31 -2.27
N VAL A 50 7.97 -10.08 -2.80
CA VAL A 50 6.86 -9.34 -3.40
C VAL A 50 6.57 -9.85 -4.81
N LEU A 51 5.31 -10.18 -5.07
CA LEU A 51 4.81 -10.54 -6.39
C LEU A 51 4.27 -9.31 -7.13
N ASN A 52 3.47 -8.50 -6.45
CA ASN A 52 2.94 -7.25 -6.99
C ASN A 52 2.69 -6.22 -5.89
N MET A 53 2.58 -4.96 -6.30
CA MET A 53 2.34 -3.83 -5.43
C MET A 53 1.53 -2.78 -6.19
N GLU A 54 0.42 -2.36 -5.60
CA GLU A 54 -0.52 -1.40 -6.17
C GLU A 54 -0.67 -0.18 -5.25
N TYR A 55 -0.80 0.99 -5.86
CA TYR A 55 -1.00 2.28 -5.17
C TYR A 55 -2.27 2.94 -5.72
N VAL A 56 -3.26 3.13 -4.87
CA VAL A 56 -4.54 3.76 -5.23
C VAL A 56 -4.72 4.99 -4.36
N LEU A 57 -5.09 6.13 -4.95
CA LEU A 57 -5.44 7.32 -4.18
C LEU A 57 -6.59 6.98 -3.23
N ALA A 58 -6.41 7.16 -1.93
CA ALA A 58 -7.46 6.93 -0.96
C ALA A 58 -8.67 7.88 -1.17
N GLN A 59 -8.46 9.02 -1.85
CA GLN A 59 -9.54 9.93 -2.23
C GLN A 59 -10.39 9.42 -3.42
N SER A 60 -9.93 8.42 -4.18
CA SER A 60 -10.69 7.90 -5.32
C SER A 60 -11.88 7.01 -4.95
N ASP A 61 -12.09 6.71 -3.66
CA ASP A 61 -13.29 6.00 -3.17
C ASP A 61 -14.59 6.84 -3.27
N ILE A 62 -14.53 8.10 -3.73
CA ILE A 62 -15.71 8.98 -3.86
C ILE A 62 -16.41 8.87 -5.24
N LEU A 63 -15.85 8.17 -6.24
CA LEU A 63 -16.45 8.16 -7.60
C LEU A 63 -17.19 6.88 -8.01
N HIS A 64 -17.44 5.92 -7.11
CA HIS A 64 -18.21 4.71 -7.48
C HIS A 64 -19.63 4.62 -6.92
N ASN A 65 -20.17 5.70 -6.34
CA ASN A 65 -21.53 5.68 -5.77
C ASN A 65 -22.51 6.70 -6.39
N GLU A 66 -22.45 6.89 -7.70
CA GLU A 66 -23.55 7.50 -8.47
C GLU A 66 -23.87 6.66 -9.72
N LYS A 67 -24.56 5.54 -9.51
CA LYS A 67 -25.56 5.06 -10.46
C LYS A 67 -26.90 5.00 -9.72
N ILE A 68 -27.57 6.15 -9.69
CA ILE A 68 -29.04 6.23 -9.64
C ILE A 68 -29.52 6.27 -11.08
#